data_AF-A0ABC8ZWQ2-F1
#
_entry.id   AF-A0ABC8ZWQ2-F1
#
_cell.length_a   1.000
_cell.length_b   1.000
_cell.length_c   1.000
_cell.angle_alpha   90.00
_cell.angle_beta   90.00
_cell.angle_gamma   90.00
#
_symmetry.space_group_name_H-M   'P 1'
#
loop_
_entity.id
_entity.type
_entity.pdbx_description
1 polymer ?
#
loop_
_entity_poly.entity_id
_entity_poly.type
_entity_poly.pdbx_seq_one_letter_code
_entity_poly.pdbx_strand_id
1 'polypeptide(L)'
;MPTLATSSSLPLTRRFLATRTFSTSAAAAAGYSTTVKMARSALDEVTDTGAFDRSPSTFRSSVSSDASARFPAVPGRYHLYVSYACPWASRCLAFLKLKGLDHAIGVTAVKPIFERTKEIDDHLGWVFPATADEEPGAEPDPFNGAKSVRELYEIASTNYAGKPSVPVLWDKQLKMVVNNESSEIIRMLNTEFNGIAGNPGLDLYPVHLRAPIDEINELVYDAINNGVYKCGFAKKQGPYDEAVRRLYEALDKCEEILGKQRYICGNQLTEADIRLFVTLIRFDEVWILAGKEVLQIIL
;
A
#
# COMPACT_ATOMS: atom_id res chain seq x y z
N MET A 1 22.70 -45.60 41.37
CA MET A 1 23.29 -44.32 41.85
C MET A 1 24.45 -44.63 42.78
N PRO A 2 25.53 -43.84 42.88
CA PRO A 2 26.13 -42.91 41.90
C PRO A 2 27.70 -42.97 41.81
N THR A 3 28.24 -42.35 40.76
CA THR A 3 29.47 -41.52 40.63
C THR A 3 30.89 -41.99 41.05
N LEU A 4 31.83 -41.89 40.09
CA LEU A 4 33.26 -41.54 40.22
C LEU A 4 33.66 -40.83 38.89
N ALA A 5 33.98 -39.53 38.83
CA ALA A 5 35.21 -38.82 39.23
C ALA A 5 36.32 -38.79 38.13
N THR A 6 36.42 -37.62 37.47
CA THR A 6 37.62 -36.80 37.16
C THR A 6 38.85 -37.36 36.43
N SER A 7 39.18 -36.75 35.28
CA SER A 7 40.32 -35.81 35.08
C SER A 7 41.21 -36.01 33.83
N SER A 8 41.49 -34.88 33.18
CA SER A 8 42.79 -34.41 32.66
C SER A 8 43.36 -34.86 31.29
N SER A 9 43.53 -33.84 30.44
CA SER A 9 44.67 -33.44 29.58
C SER A 9 45.22 -34.32 28.42
N LEU A 10 45.33 -33.64 27.28
CA LEU A 10 45.89 -33.97 25.95
C LEU A 10 47.39 -34.36 25.95
N PRO A 11 47.92 -35.01 24.88
CA PRO A 11 48.62 -34.24 23.84
C PRO A 11 48.52 -34.78 22.39
N LEU A 12 49.03 -33.96 21.45
CA LEU A 12 49.05 -34.09 19.99
C LEU A 12 49.68 -35.38 19.43
N THR A 13 49.19 -35.82 18.27
CA THR A 13 50.02 -36.53 17.28
C THR A 13 49.60 -36.21 15.84
N ARG A 14 50.60 -35.86 15.02
CA ARG A 14 50.56 -35.64 13.57
C ARG A 14 50.00 -36.88 12.84
N ARG A 15 49.08 -36.67 11.89
CA ARG A 15 48.83 -37.59 10.77
C ARG A 15 48.85 -36.84 9.45
N PHE A 16 49.71 -37.33 8.55
CA PHE A 16 49.77 -37.00 7.14
C PHE A 16 48.44 -37.34 6.45
N LEU A 17 47.92 -36.44 5.63
CA LEU A 17 46.85 -36.72 4.68
C LEU A 17 47.26 -36.19 3.30
N ALA A 18 47.09 -37.07 2.32
CA ALA A 18 47.59 -36.98 0.96
C ALA A 18 46.96 -35.82 0.17
N THR A 19 47.79 -35.20 -0.66
CA THR A 19 47.44 -34.27 -1.71
C THR A 19 46.55 -34.95 -2.75
N ARG A 20 45.28 -34.56 -2.83
CA ARG A 20 44.44 -34.76 -4.03
C ARG A 20 44.28 -33.42 -4.72
N THR A 21 44.93 -33.28 -5.86
CA THR A 21 44.69 -32.23 -6.85
C THR A 21 43.27 -32.34 -7.38
N PHE A 22 42.43 -31.35 -7.06
CA PHE A 22 41.14 -31.16 -7.73
C PHE A 22 41.31 -30.13 -8.85
N SER A 23 41.03 -30.58 -10.07
CA SER A 23 40.94 -29.77 -11.28
C SER A 23 39.84 -28.72 -11.11
N THR A 24 40.19 -27.45 -11.32
CA THR A 24 39.24 -26.33 -11.38
C THR A 24 38.51 -26.38 -12.73
N SER A 25 37.28 -26.90 -12.75
CA SER A 25 36.34 -26.52 -13.81
C SER A 25 35.64 -25.23 -13.36
N ALA A 26 35.82 -24.17 -14.13
CA ALA A 26 35.07 -22.93 -13.96
C ALA A 26 33.61 -23.21 -14.33
N ALA A 27 32.76 -23.42 -13.32
CA ALA A 27 31.32 -23.35 -13.50
C ALA A 27 30.98 -21.91 -13.87
N ALA A 28 30.55 -21.71 -15.11
CA ALA A 28 30.01 -20.45 -15.59
C ALA A 28 28.93 -19.99 -14.62
N ALA A 29 29.13 -18.82 -14.01
CA ALA A 29 28.11 -18.15 -13.24
C ALA A 29 26.95 -17.85 -14.19
N ALA A 30 25.88 -18.65 -14.08
CA ALA A 30 24.60 -18.31 -14.67
C ALA A 30 24.13 -17.04 -13.96
N GLY A 31 24.37 -15.90 -14.60
CA GLY A 31 23.75 -14.64 -14.23
C GLY A 31 22.25 -14.79 -14.43
N TYR A 32 21.54 -15.17 -13.37
CA TYR A 32 20.12 -14.90 -13.27
C TYR A 32 19.99 -13.39 -13.15
N SER A 33 19.89 -12.72 -14.30
CA SER A 33 19.28 -11.41 -14.37
C SER A 33 17.80 -11.63 -14.07
N THR A 34 17.44 -11.65 -12.79
CA THR A 34 16.08 -11.35 -12.36
C THR A 34 15.83 -9.88 -12.70
N THR A 35 15.57 -9.61 -13.98
CA THR A 35 14.69 -8.50 -14.33
C THR A 35 13.39 -8.79 -13.60
N VAL A 36 13.22 -8.20 -12.42
CA VAL A 36 11.94 -8.17 -11.72
C VAL A 36 11.01 -7.48 -12.70
N LYS A 37 10.19 -8.28 -13.37
CA LYS A 37 9.15 -7.78 -14.24
C LYS A 37 8.16 -7.12 -13.29
N MET A 38 8.28 -5.81 -13.14
CA MET A 38 7.39 -5.04 -12.28
C MET A 38 5.94 -5.36 -12.66
N ALA A 39 5.14 -5.68 -11.65
CA ALA A 39 3.75 -6.04 -11.84
C ALA A 39 3.03 -4.88 -12.54
N ARG A 40 2.30 -5.19 -13.62
CA ARG A 40 1.50 -4.20 -14.35
C ARG A 40 0.13 -4.06 -13.72
N SER A 41 -0.37 -5.13 -13.12
CA SER A 41 -1.62 -5.18 -12.34
C SER A 41 -1.46 -6.06 -11.10
N ALA A 42 -2.47 -6.07 -10.22
CA ALA A 42 -2.50 -6.99 -9.09
C ALA A 42 -2.56 -8.48 -9.49
N LEU A 43 -2.94 -8.81 -10.73
CA LEU A 43 -2.97 -10.19 -11.22
C LEU A 43 -1.57 -10.78 -11.45
N ASP A 44 -0.59 -9.89 -11.66
CA ASP A 44 0.82 -10.22 -11.84
C ASP A 44 1.55 -10.38 -10.49
N GLU A 45 0.93 -9.92 -9.39
CA GLU A 45 1.44 -9.96 -8.02
C GLU A 45 1.20 -11.32 -7.37
N VAL A 46 1.53 -12.41 -8.06
CA VAL A 46 1.39 -13.77 -7.53
C VAL A 46 2.67 -14.55 -7.70
N THR A 47 3.21 -15.03 -6.58
CA THR A 47 4.44 -15.84 -6.53
C THR A 47 4.24 -17.24 -7.11
N ASP A 48 5.33 -17.97 -7.37
CA ASP A 48 5.29 -19.36 -7.84
C ASP A 48 4.54 -20.31 -6.88
N THR A 49 4.52 -19.94 -5.59
CA THR A 49 3.76 -20.67 -4.57
C THR A 49 2.24 -20.49 -4.73
N GLY A 50 1.78 -19.50 -5.50
CA GLY A 50 0.37 -19.14 -5.69
C GLY A 50 -0.14 -18.11 -4.69
N ALA A 51 0.73 -17.57 -3.83
CA ALA A 51 0.42 -16.50 -2.88
C ALA A 51 0.53 -15.13 -3.52
N PHE A 52 -0.41 -14.24 -3.18
CA PHE A 52 -0.38 -12.84 -3.58
C PHE A 52 0.73 -12.07 -2.84
N ASP A 53 1.54 -11.31 -3.57
CA ASP A 53 2.66 -10.53 -3.06
C ASP A 53 2.66 -9.12 -3.67
N ARG A 54 2.26 -8.13 -2.85
CA ARG A 54 2.01 -6.76 -3.30
C ARG A 54 3.34 -6.02 -3.54
N SER A 55 3.50 -5.46 -4.72
CA SER A 55 4.62 -4.57 -5.04
C SER A 55 4.49 -3.24 -4.27
N PRO A 56 5.60 -2.71 -3.72
CA PRO A 56 5.58 -1.45 -3.01
C PRO A 56 5.34 -0.25 -3.94
N SER A 57 4.79 0.82 -3.37
CA SER A 57 4.68 2.15 -3.97
C SER A 57 6.07 2.77 -4.22
N THR A 58 6.17 3.56 -5.28
CA THR A 58 7.45 4.00 -5.87
C THR A 58 7.72 5.49 -5.73
N PHE A 59 6.68 6.33 -5.73
CA PHE A 59 6.81 7.77 -5.48
C PHE A 59 6.64 8.04 -3.98
N ARG A 60 7.73 8.47 -3.33
CA ARG A 60 7.84 8.57 -1.87
C ARG A 60 8.38 9.92 -1.41
N SER A 61 8.16 10.99 -2.19
CA SER A 61 8.52 12.34 -1.74
C SER A 61 7.50 12.83 -0.71
N SER A 62 7.88 13.84 0.07
CA SER A 62 7.02 14.37 1.13
C SER A 62 6.76 15.86 0.96
N VAL A 63 5.52 16.27 1.24
CA VAL A 63 5.18 17.65 1.52
C VAL A 63 5.72 18.02 2.91
N SER A 64 6.12 19.27 3.09
CA SER A 64 6.58 19.80 4.38
C SER A 64 5.95 21.15 4.68
N SER A 65 5.71 21.42 5.95
CA SER A 65 5.33 22.72 6.50
C SER A 65 6.44 23.78 6.37
N ASP A 66 7.69 23.38 6.10
CA ASP A 66 8.77 24.31 5.75
C ASP A 66 8.51 24.94 4.38
N ALA A 67 8.34 26.27 4.36
CA ALA A 67 8.11 27.05 3.15
C ALA A 67 9.26 26.98 2.14
N SER A 68 10.47 26.64 2.57
CA SER A 68 11.64 26.47 1.72
C SER A 68 11.79 25.07 1.13
N ALA A 69 10.97 24.11 1.58
CA ALA A 69 10.99 22.75 1.06
C ALA A 69 10.63 22.70 -0.42
N ARG A 70 11.12 21.67 -1.13
CA ARG A 70 10.76 21.41 -2.53
C ARG A 70 9.24 21.32 -2.73
N PHE A 71 8.56 20.72 -1.76
CA PHE A 71 7.11 20.56 -1.71
C PHE A 71 6.59 21.22 -0.41
N PRO A 72 6.40 22.55 -0.38
CA PRO A 72 5.88 23.26 0.78
C PRO A 72 4.35 23.16 0.86
N ALA A 73 3.80 23.02 2.06
CA ALA A 73 2.36 22.88 2.34
C ALA A 73 1.58 24.19 2.09
N VAL A 74 1.33 24.53 0.83
CA VAL A 74 0.62 25.74 0.40
C VAL A 74 -0.74 25.43 -0.25
N PRO A 75 -1.77 26.27 -0.02
CA PRO A 75 -3.11 26.03 -0.55
C PRO A 75 -3.13 26.14 -2.07
N GLY A 76 -3.90 25.27 -2.71
CA GLY A 76 -4.11 25.28 -4.15
C GLY A 76 -2.96 24.73 -5.00
N ARG A 77 -1.84 24.29 -4.42
CA ARG A 77 -0.72 23.67 -5.17
C ARG A 77 -0.95 22.18 -5.45
N TYR A 78 -1.48 21.45 -4.48
CA TYR A 78 -1.61 20.00 -4.56
C TYR A 78 -3.00 19.58 -5.05
N HIS A 79 -3.04 18.39 -5.63
CA HIS A 79 -4.28 17.72 -6.03
C HIS A 79 -4.22 16.23 -5.70
N LEU A 80 -5.33 15.64 -5.34
CA LEU A 80 -5.42 14.22 -5.00
C LEU A 80 -6.27 13.49 -6.04
N TYR A 81 -5.65 12.61 -6.84
CA TYR A 81 -6.40 11.70 -7.71
C TYR A 81 -6.73 10.42 -6.94
N VAL A 82 -7.99 10.01 -7.01
CA VAL A 82 -8.54 8.92 -6.21
C VAL A 82 -9.48 8.05 -7.04
N SER A 83 -9.83 6.88 -6.51
CA SER A 83 -11.07 6.18 -6.84
C SER A 83 -11.85 5.96 -5.56
N TYR A 84 -13.16 6.19 -5.60
CA TYR A 84 -14.03 5.84 -4.47
C TYR A 84 -14.11 4.33 -4.22
N ALA A 85 -13.82 3.50 -5.22
CA ALA A 85 -13.75 2.05 -5.05
C ALA A 85 -12.51 1.64 -4.22
N CYS A 86 -11.40 2.37 -4.33
CA CYS A 86 -10.12 2.01 -3.73
C CYS A 86 -10.07 2.33 -2.20
N PRO A 87 -9.83 1.33 -1.33
CA PRO A 87 -9.73 1.57 0.11
C PRO A 87 -8.48 2.37 0.48
N TRP A 88 -7.37 2.24 -0.26
CA TRP A 88 -6.14 2.99 -0.02
C TRP A 88 -6.35 4.49 -0.27
N ALA A 89 -7.04 4.83 -1.36
CA ALA A 89 -7.38 6.22 -1.68
C ALA A 89 -8.44 6.79 -0.71
N SER A 90 -9.38 5.95 -0.27
CA SER A 90 -10.40 6.34 0.72
C SER A 90 -9.81 6.79 2.05
N ARG A 91 -8.63 6.27 2.46
CA ARG A 91 -7.92 6.77 3.65
C ARG A 91 -7.54 8.24 3.49
N CYS A 92 -7.00 8.60 2.33
CA CYS A 92 -6.58 9.96 2.05
C CYS A 92 -7.79 10.90 2.00
N LEU A 93 -8.91 10.45 1.41
CA LEU A 93 -10.17 11.20 1.42
C LEU A 93 -10.70 11.44 2.85
N ALA A 94 -10.67 10.42 3.71
CA ALA A 94 -11.07 10.56 5.10
C ALA A 94 -10.21 11.61 5.83
N PHE A 95 -8.89 11.56 5.68
CA PHE A 95 -7.99 12.54 6.28
C PHE A 95 -8.20 13.95 5.73
N LEU A 96 -8.35 14.10 4.42
CA LEU A 96 -8.61 15.39 3.78
C LEU A 96 -9.88 16.04 4.34
N LYS A 97 -10.96 15.26 4.52
CA LYS A 97 -12.23 15.73 5.10
C LYS A 97 -12.11 16.01 6.60
N LEU A 98 -11.56 15.08 7.38
CA LEU A 98 -11.41 15.21 8.83
C LEU A 98 -10.53 16.41 9.22
N LYS A 99 -9.47 16.67 8.44
CA LYS A 99 -8.59 17.84 8.64
C LYS A 99 -9.16 19.14 8.07
N GLY A 100 -10.26 19.09 7.31
CA GLY A 100 -10.86 20.27 6.68
C GLY A 100 -9.95 20.89 5.62
N LEU A 101 -9.32 20.05 4.78
CA LEU A 101 -8.36 20.44 3.74
C LEU A 101 -8.99 20.54 2.34
N ASP A 102 -10.30 20.36 2.22
CA ASP A 102 -11.03 20.35 0.94
C ASP A 102 -10.99 21.69 0.20
N HIS A 103 -10.80 22.79 0.93
CA HIS A 103 -10.62 24.11 0.35
C HIS A 103 -9.18 24.34 -0.20
N ALA A 104 -8.21 23.53 0.24
CA ALA A 104 -6.79 23.72 -0.06
C ALA A 104 -6.23 22.66 -1.03
N ILE A 105 -6.75 21.44 -1.01
CA ILE A 105 -6.31 20.32 -1.85
C ILE A 105 -7.52 19.86 -2.66
N GLY A 106 -7.43 20.02 -3.99
CA GLY A 106 -8.46 19.53 -4.89
C GLY A 106 -8.47 18.00 -4.96
N VAL A 107 -9.61 17.43 -5.36
CA VAL A 107 -9.79 15.99 -5.56
C VAL A 107 -10.40 15.73 -6.93
N THR A 108 -9.93 14.72 -7.64
CA THR A 108 -10.59 14.19 -8.84
C THR A 108 -10.70 12.69 -8.71
N ALA A 109 -11.92 12.18 -8.85
CA ALA A 109 -12.20 10.75 -8.84
C ALA A 109 -12.21 10.20 -10.27
N VAL A 110 -11.51 9.08 -10.46
CA VAL A 110 -11.57 8.26 -11.69
C VAL A 110 -12.80 7.35 -11.66
N LYS A 111 -13.11 6.72 -12.80
CA LYS A 111 -14.18 5.73 -12.88
C LYS A 111 -13.97 4.59 -11.88
N PRO A 112 -15.04 4.00 -11.33
CA PRO A 112 -14.94 2.94 -10.33
C PRO A 112 -14.50 1.60 -10.94
N ILE A 113 -14.64 1.41 -12.26
CA ILE A 113 -14.34 0.17 -12.97
C ILE A 113 -13.06 0.32 -13.78
N PHE A 114 -12.25 -0.74 -13.80
CA PHE A 114 -11.02 -0.81 -14.59
C PHE A 114 -11.33 -0.88 -16.07
N GLU A 115 -10.68 0.00 -16.83
CA GLU A 115 -10.82 0.08 -18.28
C GLU A 115 -9.45 0.09 -18.95
N ARG A 116 -9.43 -0.10 -20.26
CA ARG A 116 -8.21 -0.07 -21.06
C ARG A 116 -7.58 1.32 -20.99
N THR A 117 -6.35 1.38 -20.48
CA THR A 117 -5.64 2.64 -20.26
C THR A 117 -5.06 3.26 -21.53
N LYS A 118 -4.75 2.43 -22.55
CA LYS A 118 -4.26 2.86 -23.86
C LYS A 118 -4.71 1.90 -24.95
N GLU A 119 -4.88 2.41 -26.16
CA GLU A 119 -5.25 1.60 -27.33
C GLU A 119 -4.11 0.67 -27.81
N ILE A 120 -2.86 0.99 -27.45
CA ILE A 120 -1.66 0.28 -27.94
C ILE A 120 -1.35 -1.03 -27.22
N ASP A 121 -2.01 -1.30 -26.09
CA ASP A 121 -1.81 -2.51 -25.30
C ASP A 121 -3.06 -2.90 -24.50
N ASP A 122 -3.05 -4.08 -23.88
CA ASP A 122 -4.16 -4.63 -23.08
C ASP A 122 -4.12 -4.24 -21.61
N HIS A 123 -3.39 -3.18 -21.24
CA HIS A 123 -3.31 -2.76 -19.84
C HIS A 123 -4.64 -2.14 -19.37
N LEU A 124 -5.29 -2.80 -18.42
CA LEU A 124 -6.46 -2.30 -17.70
C LEU A 124 -6.04 -1.51 -16.44
N GLY A 125 -6.74 -0.44 -16.13
CA GLY A 125 -6.43 0.42 -14.99
C GLY A 125 -7.47 1.52 -14.76
N TRP A 126 -7.13 2.45 -13.89
CA TRP A 126 -7.96 3.61 -13.57
C TRP A 126 -8.04 4.60 -14.74
N VAL A 127 -9.25 4.82 -15.26
CA VAL A 127 -9.55 5.70 -16.40
C VAL A 127 -10.43 6.87 -15.95
N PHE A 128 -10.16 8.05 -16.51
CA PHE A 128 -11.02 9.22 -16.31
C PHE A 128 -12.22 9.14 -17.27
N PRO A 129 -13.42 9.56 -16.86
CA PRO A 129 -14.50 9.78 -17.82
C PRO A 129 -14.13 10.88 -18.82
N ALA A 130 -14.61 10.77 -20.04
CA ALA A 130 -14.45 11.75 -21.09
C ALA A 130 -15.28 13.01 -20.83
N THR A 131 -16.44 12.88 -20.17
CA THR A 131 -17.32 14.00 -19.79
C THR A 131 -17.76 13.87 -18.32
N ALA A 132 -18.19 14.98 -17.72
CA ALA A 132 -18.60 15.00 -16.30
C ALA A 132 -19.90 14.23 -16.02
N ASP A 133 -20.67 13.90 -17.05
CA ASP A 133 -21.94 13.17 -16.99
C ASP A 133 -21.84 11.70 -17.39
N GLU A 134 -20.66 11.23 -17.83
CA GLU A 134 -20.47 9.83 -18.27
C GLU A 134 -20.53 8.84 -17.11
N GLU A 135 -19.92 9.16 -15.97
CA GLU A 135 -19.84 8.27 -14.81
C GLU A 135 -20.15 9.07 -13.52
N PRO A 136 -21.29 8.84 -12.86
CA PRO A 136 -21.65 9.54 -11.63
C PRO A 136 -20.56 9.48 -10.56
N GLY A 137 -20.08 10.65 -10.15
CA GLY A 137 -19.06 10.79 -9.11
C GLY A 137 -17.63 10.63 -9.60
N ALA A 138 -17.39 10.40 -10.89
CA ALA A 138 -16.09 10.55 -11.52
C ALA A 138 -16.05 11.81 -12.38
N GLU A 139 -14.86 12.38 -12.57
CA GLU A 139 -14.68 13.63 -13.32
C GLU A 139 -13.49 13.53 -14.28
N PRO A 140 -13.54 14.18 -15.46
CA PRO A 140 -12.38 14.26 -16.36
C PRO A 140 -11.17 14.88 -15.65
N ASP A 141 -9.94 14.54 -16.07
CA ASP A 141 -8.74 15.17 -15.52
C ASP A 141 -8.72 16.68 -15.81
N PRO A 142 -8.76 17.56 -14.79
CA PRO A 142 -8.90 18.99 -15.00
C PRO A 142 -7.56 19.70 -15.31
N PHE A 143 -6.40 19.03 -15.21
CA PHE A 143 -5.10 19.70 -15.30
C PHE A 143 -4.18 19.25 -16.42
N ASN A 144 -4.15 17.96 -16.74
CA ASN A 144 -3.14 17.40 -17.64
C ASN A 144 -3.74 16.89 -18.96
N GLY A 145 -5.07 16.79 -19.05
CA GLY A 145 -5.75 16.16 -20.17
C GLY A 145 -5.50 14.64 -20.21
N ALA A 146 -5.11 14.05 -19.07
CA ALA A 146 -4.87 12.62 -18.98
C ALA A 146 -6.18 11.84 -19.10
N LYS A 147 -6.17 10.77 -19.91
CA LYS A 147 -7.29 9.84 -20.05
C LYS A 147 -7.26 8.71 -19.02
N SER A 148 -6.09 8.44 -18.44
CA SER A 148 -5.92 7.42 -17.40
C SER A 148 -4.90 7.83 -16.36
N VAL A 149 -4.95 7.20 -15.18
CA VAL A 149 -3.93 7.40 -14.13
C VAL A 149 -2.55 6.98 -14.63
N ARG A 150 -2.46 5.97 -15.51
CA ARG A 150 -1.21 5.58 -16.16
C ARG A 150 -0.53 6.77 -16.84
N GLU A 151 -1.29 7.60 -17.55
CA GLU A 151 -0.73 8.78 -18.22
C GLU A 151 -0.17 9.81 -17.23
N LEU A 152 -0.77 9.97 -16.03
CA LEU A 152 -0.20 10.83 -14.97
C LEU A 152 1.20 10.36 -14.54
N TYR A 153 1.37 9.04 -14.40
CA TYR A 153 2.67 8.45 -14.03
C TYR A 153 3.71 8.61 -15.15
N GLU A 154 3.29 8.48 -16.40
CA GLU A 154 4.16 8.69 -17.57
C GLU A 154 4.55 10.15 -17.75
N ILE A 155 3.65 11.10 -17.44
CA ILE A 155 3.96 12.53 -17.37
C ILE A 155 5.01 12.80 -16.29
N ALA A 156 4.85 12.20 -15.11
CA ALA A 156 5.77 12.38 -14.00
C ALA A 156 7.13 11.72 -14.22
N SER A 157 7.19 10.64 -15.00
CA SER A 157 8.43 9.93 -15.32
C SER A 157 8.31 9.14 -16.62
N THR A 158 9.12 9.51 -17.61
CA THR A 158 9.15 8.86 -18.94
C THR A 158 9.60 7.40 -18.91
N ASN A 159 10.25 6.97 -17.82
CA ASN A 159 10.76 5.61 -17.63
C ASN A 159 10.04 4.87 -16.49
N TYR A 160 8.82 5.28 -16.14
CA TYR A 160 8.07 4.60 -15.10
C TYR A 160 7.72 3.16 -15.52
N ALA A 161 8.22 2.19 -14.77
CA ALA A 161 7.99 0.77 -15.02
C ALA A 161 7.10 0.11 -13.94
N GLY A 162 6.60 0.85 -12.96
CA GLY A 162 5.75 0.32 -11.89
C GLY A 162 4.27 0.26 -12.25
N LYS A 163 3.45 -0.23 -11.32
CA LYS A 163 1.99 -0.21 -11.41
C LYS A 163 1.45 1.22 -11.19
N PRO A 164 0.67 1.80 -12.11
CA PRO A 164 -0.04 3.05 -11.86
C PRO A 164 -1.19 2.80 -10.88
N SER A 165 -1.13 3.42 -9.69
CA SER A 165 -2.11 3.22 -8.62
C SER A 165 -2.72 4.53 -8.15
N VAL A 166 -3.90 4.44 -7.52
CA VAL A 166 -4.46 5.50 -6.67
C VAL A 166 -4.28 5.13 -5.19
N PRO A 167 -4.12 6.09 -4.26
CA PRO A 167 -4.14 7.54 -4.46
C PRO A 167 -2.88 8.08 -5.15
N VAL A 168 -3.01 9.24 -5.79
CA VAL A 168 -1.87 10.03 -6.30
C VAL A 168 -1.94 11.43 -5.71
N LEU A 169 -0.96 11.79 -4.90
CA LEU A 169 -0.74 13.19 -4.50
C LEU A 169 0.09 13.87 -5.59
N TRP A 170 -0.56 14.77 -6.33
CA TRP A 170 -0.01 15.46 -7.49
C TRP A 170 0.39 16.90 -7.14
N ASP A 171 1.56 17.33 -7.63
CA ASP A 171 1.98 18.72 -7.61
C ASP A 171 1.62 19.38 -8.95
N LYS A 172 0.68 20.34 -8.93
CA LYS A 172 0.23 21.04 -10.15
C LYS A 172 1.29 21.99 -10.71
N GLN A 173 2.20 22.51 -9.88
CA GLN A 173 3.24 23.43 -10.30
C GLN A 173 4.38 22.69 -10.99
N LEU A 174 4.82 21.57 -10.40
CA LEU A 174 5.91 20.76 -10.95
C LEU A 174 5.44 19.67 -11.93
N LYS A 175 4.12 19.48 -12.07
CA LYS A 175 3.49 18.46 -12.92
C LYS A 175 4.07 17.07 -12.67
N MET A 176 4.10 16.66 -11.41
CA MET A 176 4.66 15.38 -11.02
C MET A 176 3.93 14.75 -9.84
N VAL A 177 4.07 13.43 -9.71
CA VAL A 177 3.63 12.69 -8.53
C VAL A 177 4.58 13.00 -7.37
N VAL A 178 4.03 13.55 -6.28
CA VAL A 178 4.76 13.73 -5.01
C VAL A 178 4.86 12.39 -4.30
N ASN A 179 3.71 11.74 -4.10
CA ASN A 179 3.61 10.52 -3.34
C ASN A 179 2.43 9.66 -3.82
N ASN A 180 2.59 8.34 -3.88
CA ASN A 180 1.51 7.38 -4.16
C ASN A 180 1.35 6.31 -3.06
N GLU A 181 1.93 6.52 -1.89
CA GLU A 181 1.81 5.69 -0.70
C GLU A 181 0.75 6.26 0.24
N SER A 182 -0.43 5.61 0.30
CA SER A 182 -1.55 6.08 1.12
C SER A 182 -1.18 6.29 2.59
N SER A 183 -0.31 5.45 3.16
CA SER A 183 0.07 5.53 4.57
C SER A 183 0.94 6.74 4.88
N GLU A 184 1.78 7.18 3.93
CA GLU A 184 2.57 8.40 4.08
C GLU A 184 1.73 9.65 3.80
N ILE A 185 0.86 9.60 2.79
CA ILE A 185 -0.03 10.70 2.44
C ILE A 185 -0.90 11.10 3.63
N ILE A 186 -1.50 10.13 4.33
CA ILE A 186 -2.32 10.47 5.51
C ILE A 186 -1.49 11.12 6.64
N ARG A 187 -0.22 10.74 6.84
CA ARG A 187 0.65 11.41 7.82
C ARG A 187 0.98 12.84 7.44
N MET A 188 1.22 13.09 6.15
CA MET A 188 1.43 14.44 5.63
C MET A 188 0.17 15.30 5.80
N LEU A 189 -1.00 14.79 5.44
CA LEU A 189 -2.28 15.48 5.64
C LEU A 189 -2.57 15.75 7.13
N ASN A 190 -2.15 14.86 8.03
CA ASN A 190 -2.36 15.01 9.47
C ASN A 190 -1.59 16.20 10.07
N THR A 191 -0.39 16.50 9.56
CA THR A 191 0.56 17.39 10.25
C THR A 191 1.08 18.54 9.40
N GLU A 192 1.56 18.27 8.19
CA GLU A 192 2.29 19.25 7.38
C GLU A 192 1.40 20.40 6.91
N PHE A 193 0.10 20.15 6.74
CA PHE A 193 -0.88 21.15 6.33
C PHE A 193 -1.58 21.84 7.52
N ASN A 194 -1.14 21.65 8.76
CA ASN A 194 -1.80 22.25 9.93
C ASN A 194 -1.91 23.78 9.87
N GLY A 195 -0.98 24.47 9.20
CA GLY A 195 -1.05 25.93 9.02
C GLY A 195 -2.24 26.40 8.17
N ILE A 196 -2.87 25.51 7.39
CA ILE A 196 -4.00 25.83 6.52
C ILE A 196 -5.22 24.91 6.72
N ALA A 197 -5.14 23.96 7.64
CA ALA A 197 -6.22 23.02 7.92
C ALA A 197 -7.40 23.71 8.60
N GLY A 198 -8.63 23.32 8.27
CA GLY A 198 -9.83 23.74 9.01
C GLY A 198 -9.87 23.19 10.44
N ASN A 199 -9.27 22.01 10.65
CA ASN A 199 -9.15 21.34 11.95
C ASN A 199 -7.68 21.09 12.33
N PRO A 200 -6.89 22.13 12.61
CA PRO A 200 -5.45 22.01 12.82
C PRO A 200 -5.10 21.27 14.13
N GLY A 201 -5.97 21.35 15.14
CA GLY A 201 -5.79 20.65 16.42
C GLY A 201 -6.16 19.16 16.42
N LEU A 202 -6.79 18.65 15.35
CA LEU A 202 -7.08 17.22 15.22
C LEU A 202 -5.78 16.47 14.86
N ASP A 203 -5.33 15.59 15.75
CA ASP A 203 -4.19 14.71 15.52
C ASP A 203 -4.62 13.25 15.56
N LEU A 204 -4.55 12.58 14.41
CA LEU A 204 -4.92 11.17 14.24
C LEU A 204 -3.74 10.22 14.48
N TYR A 205 -2.56 10.75 14.78
CA TYR A 205 -1.35 9.99 15.15
C TYR A 205 -0.56 10.66 16.31
N PRO A 206 -1.21 10.85 17.47
CA PRO A 206 -0.60 11.56 18.59
C PRO A 206 0.49 10.74 19.26
N VAL A 207 1.50 11.44 19.79
CA VAL A 207 2.73 10.86 20.35
C VAL A 207 2.46 9.74 21.36
N HIS A 208 1.49 9.92 22.26
CA HIS A 208 1.18 8.96 23.32
C HIS A 208 0.48 7.68 22.84
N LEU A 209 -0.03 7.63 21.61
CA LEU A 209 -0.66 6.45 21.00
C LEU A 209 0.14 5.86 19.84
N ARG A 210 1.32 6.40 19.50
CA ARG A 210 2.07 5.93 18.32
C ARG A 210 2.40 4.45 18.36
N ALA A 211 2.95 3.98 19.48
CA ALA A 211 3.31 2.58 19.66
C ALA A 211 2.10 1.63 19.47
N PRO A 212 0.96 1.81 20.17
CA PRO A 212 -0.20 0.94 19.93
C PRO A 212 -0.81 1.11 18.53
N ILE A 213 -0.75 2.30 17.94
CA ILE A 213 -1.21 2.53 16.56
C ILE A 213 -0.34 1.75 15.57
N ASP A 214 0.98 1.80 15.71
CA ASP A 214 1.89 1.15 14.77
C ASP A 214 1.77 -0.38 14.89
N GLU A 215 1.68 -0.92 16.11
CA GLU A 215 1.45 -2.34 16.37
C GLU A 215 0.15 -2.84 15.73
N ILE A 216 -0.97 -2.15 15.98
CA ILE A 216 -2.25 -2.60 15.41
C ILE A 216 -2.29 -2.38 13.89
N ASN A 217 -1.63 -1.35 13.37
CA ASN A 217 -1.57 -1.09 11.94
C ASN A 217 -0.82 -2.18 11.18
N GLU A 218 0.19 -2.81 11.78
CA GLU A 218 0.87 -3.95 11.20
C GLU A 218 -0.08 -5.14 11.07
N LEU A 219 -0.80 -5.49 12.13
CA LEU A 219 -1.81 -6.55 12.11
C LEU A 219 -2.91 -6.25 11.10
N VAL A 220 -3.52 -5.06 11.18
CA VAL A 220 -4.61 -4.63 10.32
C VAL A 220 -4.16 -4.58 8.86
N TYR A 221 -2.95 -4.10 8.56
CA TYR A 221 -2.44 -4.10 7.20
C TYR A 221 -2.25 -5.53 6.68
N ASP A 222 -1.47 -6.36 7.38
CA ASP A 222 -1.04 -7.64 6.83
C ASP A 222 -2.18 -8.67 6.76
N ALA A 223 -3.02 -8.71 7.79
CA ALA A 223 -4.05 -9.73 7.97
C ALA A 223 -5.45 -9.29 7.52
N ILE A 224 -5.75 -7.98 7.51
CA ILE A 224 -7.09 -7.48 7.14
C ILE A 224 -7.05 -6.73 5.81
N ASN A 225 -6.41 -5.56 5.76
CA ASN A 225 -6.43 -4.69 4.58
C ASN A 225 -5.80 -5.38 3.37
N ASN A 226 -4.65 -6.01 3.54
CA ASN A 226 -4.00 -6.81 2.50
C ASN A 226 -4.47 -8.27 2.54
N GLY A 227 -4.97 -8.75 3.67
CA GLY A 227 -5.46 -10.13 3.85
C GLY A 227 -6.63 -10.48 2.94
N VAL A 228 -7.60 -9.58 2.77
CA VAL A 228 -8.72 -9.78 1.82
C VAL A 228 -8.22 -9.94 0.37
N TYR A 229 -7.16 -9.22 -0.02
CA TYR A 229 -6.51 -9.42 -1.33
C TYR A 229 -5.75 -10.74 -1.39
N LYS A 230 -5.05 -11.13 -0.32
CA LYS A 230 -4.37 -12.44 -0.26
C LYS A 230 -5.36 -13.60 -0.45
N CYS A 231 -6.52 -13.52 0.19
CA CYS A 231 -7.61 -14.49 -0.02
C CYS A 231 -8.05 -14.47 -1.49
N GLY A 232 -8.42 -13.29 -1.98
CA GLY A 232 -9.03 -13.12 -3.28
C GLY A 232 -8.14 -13.47 -4.48
N PHE A 233 -6.84 -13.17 -4.39
CA PHE A 233 -5.88 -13.41 -5.48
C PHE A 233 -5.09 -14.71 -5.35
N ALA A 234 -5.30 -15.48 -4.28
CA ALA A 234 -4.70 -16.81 -4.16
C ALA A 234 -5.02 -17.66 -5.39
N LYS A 235 -3.98 -18.28 -5.97
CA LYS A 235 -4.11 -19.21 -7.11
C LYS A 235 -4.12 -20.69 -6.69
N LYS A 236 -3.91 -20.98 -5.41
CA LYS A 236 -3.93 -22.34 -4.83
C LYS A 236 -4.68 -22.35 -3.50
N GLN A 237 -5.23 -23.52 -3.14
CA GLN A 237 -6.02 -23.70 -1.92
C GLN A 237 -5.22 -23.42 -0.64
N GLY A 238 -3.99 -23.92 -0.52
CA GLY A 238 -3.18 -23.71 0.68
C GLY A 238 -2.94 -22.24 1.04
N PRO A 239 -2.44 -21.39 0.11
CA PRO A 239 -2.34 -19.94 0.34
C PRO A 239 -3.67 -19.26 0.65
N TYR A 240 -4.78 -19.73 0.06
CA TYR A 240 -6.11 -19.21 0.38
C TYR A 240 -6.51 -19.56 1.81
N ASP A 241 -6.42 -20.83 2.21
CA ASP A 241 -6.79 -21.33 3.55
C ASP A 241 -6.02 -20.60 4.65
N GLU A 242 -4.72 -20.39 4.42
CA GLU A 242 -3.89 -19.65 5.36
C GLU A 242 -4.28 -18.16 5.43
N ALA A 243 -4.53 -17.52 4.29
CA ALA A 243 -4.93 -16.12 4.26
C ALA A 243 -6.29 -15.88 4.94
N VAL A 244 -7.28 -16.74 4.66
CA VAL A 244 -8.62 -16.60 5.23
C VAL A 244 -8.64 -16.90 6.72
N ARG A 245 -7.90 -17.92 7.18
CA ARG A 245 -7.73 -18.21 8.61
C ARG A 245 -7.14 -17.00 9.35
N ARG A 246 -6.04 -16.43 8.82
CA ARG A 246 -5.39 -15.25 9.43
C ARG A 246 -6.29 -14.02 9.41
N LEU A 247 -7.10 -13.84 8.37
CA LEU A 247 -8.06 -12.74 8.27
C LEU A 247 -9.10 -12.82 9.40
N TYR A 248 -9.76 -13.97 9.57
CA TYR A 248 -10.78 -14.12 10.61
C TYR A 248 -10.18 -14.06 12.02
N GLU A 249 -9.01 -14.65 12.27
CA GLU A 249 -8.32 -14.50 13.56
C GLU A 249 -7.99 -13.03 13.89
N ALA A 250 -7.67 -12.21 12.88
CA ALA A 250 -7.43 -10.79 13.07
C ALA A 250 -8.73 -10.00 13.30
N LEU A 251 -9.82 -10.38 12.64
CA LEU A 251 -11.15 -9.79 12.87
C LEU A 251 -11.65 -10.11 14.29
N ASP A 252 -11.49 -11.35 14.76
CA ASP A 252 -11.85 -11.74 16.13
C ASP A 252 -11.07 -10.92 17.17
N LYS A 253 -9.76 -10.70 16.95
CA LYS A 253 -8.96 -9.80 17.80
C LYS A 253 -9.47 -8.36 17.78
N CYS A 254 -9.88 -7.85 16.62
CA CYS A 254 -10.45 -6.51 16.52
C CYS A 254 -11.79 -6.43 17.29
N GLU A 255 -12.64 -7.44 17.19
CA GLU A 255 -13.91 -7.54 17.93
C GLU A 255 -13.67 -7.60 19.45
N GLU A 256 -12.70 -8.39 19.92
CA GLU A 256 -12.36 -8.46 21.35
C GLU A 256 -11.92 -7.11 21.94
N ILE A 257 -11.24 -6.29 21.13
CA ILE A 257 -10.84 -4.93 21.49
C ILE A 257 -12.06 -4.01 21.46
N LEU A 258 -12.77 -3.95 20.33
CA LEU A 258 -13.88 -3.02 20.11
C LEU A 258 -15.12 -3.33 20.96
N GLY A 259 -15.27 -4.57 21.44
CA GLY A 259 -16.27 -4.93 22.44
C GLY A 259 -16.04 -4.29 23.82
N LYS A 260 -14.84 -3.75 24.08
CA LYS A 260 -14.46 -3.14 25.36
C LYS A 260 -14.23 -1.63 25.28
N GLN A 261 -14.01 -1.10 24.09
CA GLN A 261 -13.69 0.32 23.87
C GLN A 261 -14.18 0.80 22.51
N ARG A 262 -14.41 2.11 22.39
CA ARG A 262 -15.03 2.69 21.19
C ARG A 262 -14.14 2.66 19.94
N TYR A 263 -12.81 2.73 20.11
CA TYR A 263 -11.84 2.82 19.02
C TYR A 263 -10.72 1.80 19.23
N ILE A 264 -10.03 1.41 18.16
CA ILE A 264 -9.09 0.29 18.19
C ILE A 264 -7.85 0.56 19.07
N CYS A 265 -7.48 1.84 19.24
CA CYS A 265 -6.36 2.29 20.08
C CYS A 265 -6.80 3.09 21.32
N GLY A 266 -8.00 2.83 21.86
CA GLY A 266 -8.47 3.43 23.12
C GLY A 266 -9.80 4.17 22.98
N ASN A 267 -9.87 5.39 23.52
CA ASN A 267 -11.10 6.19 23.60
C ASN A 267 -11.18 7.34 22.59
N GLN A 268 -10.19 7.47 21.70
CA GLN A 268 -10.14 8.50 20.66
C GLN A 268 -9.95 7.88 19.28
N LEU A 269 -10.52 8.53 18.27
CA LEU A 269 -10.33 8.15 16.87
C LEU A 269 -8.86 8.39 16.47
N THR A 270 -8.28 7.41 15.80
CA THR A 270 -6.91 7.46 15.27
C THR A 270 -6.90 7.02 13.81
N GLU A 271 -5.73 7.09 13.19
CA GLU A 271 -5.55 6.54 11.86
C GLU A 271 -5.78 5.03 11.76
N ALA A 272 -5.58 4.30 12.86
CA ALA A 272 -5.74 2.85 12.87
C ALA A 272 -7.21 2.48 12.62
N ASP A 273 -8.13 3.23 13.22
CA ASP A 273 -9.57 3.12 12.99
C ASP A 273 -9.91 3.39 11.53
N ILE A 274 -9.34 4.45 10.93
CA ILE A 274 -9.59 4.81 9.53
C ILE A 274 -9.06 3.73 8.58
N ARG A 275 -7.85 3.20 8.85
CA ARG A 275 -7.23 2.14 8.06
C ARG A 275 -8.01 0.84 8.15
N LEU A 276 -8.60 0.52 9.30
CA LEU A 276 -9.49 -0.61 9.49
C LEU A 276 -10.83 -0.39 8.78
N PHE A 277 -11.46 0.76 9.01
CA PHE A 277 -12.80 1.12 8.51
C PHE A 277 -12.91 0.99 7.00
N VAL A 278 -11.92 1.47 6.23
CA VAL A 278 -11.98 1.42 4.77
C VAL A 278 -12.05 0.00 4.19
N THR A 279 -11.59 -1.02 4.94
CA THR A 279 -11.77 -2.41 4.57
C THR A 279 -13.10 -2.95 5.06
N LEU A 280 -13.48 -2.68 6.32
CA LEU A 280 -14.73 -3.19 6.90
C LEU A 280 -15.98 -2.72 6.15
N ILE A 281 -16.02 -1.45 5.73
CA ILE A 281 -17.15 -0.89 4.97
C ILE A 281 -17.34 -1.54 3.59
N ARG A 282 -16.33 -2.28 3.10
CA ARG A 282 -16.37 -3.03 1.83
C ARG A 282 -16.50 -4.54 2.04
N PHE A 283 -16.58 -4.99 3.29
CA PHE A 283 -16.46 -6.41 3.62
C PHE A 283 -17.63 -7.24 3.14
N ASP A 284 -18.86 -6.84 3.50
CA ASP A 284 -20.05 -7.61 3.15
C ASP A 284 -20.37 -7.50 1.65
N GLU A 285 -20.29 -6.29 1.10
CA GLU A 285 -20.66 -6.01 -0.29
C GLU A 285 -19.65 -6.57 -1.31
N VAL A 286 -18.38 -6.69 -0.92
CA VAL A 286 -17.33 -7.13 -1.84
C VAL A 286 -16.57 -8.32 -1.30
N TRP A 287 -15.89 -8.23 -0.16
CA TRP A 287 -14.94 -9.28 0.23
C TRP A 287 -15.60 -10.65 0.53
N ILE A 288 -16.85 -10.67 1.00
CA ILE A 288 -17.60 -11.92 1.23
C ILE A 288 -18.16 -12.51 -0.09
N LEU A 289 -18.60 -11.66 -1.02
CA LEU A 289 -19.33 -12.06 -2.22
C LEU A 289 -18.45 -12.17 -3.48
N ALA A 290 -17.26 -11.57 -3.47
CA ALA A 290 -16.42 -11.44 -4.63
C ALA A 290 -15.75 -12.75 -5.06
N GLY A 291 -16.10 -13.22 -6.26
CA GLY A 291 -15.19 -13.99 -7.10
C GLY A 291 -14.02 -13.13 -7.61
N LYS A 292 -13.00 -13.76 -8.21
CA LYS A 292 -11.77 -13.10 -8.72
C LYS A 292 -12.00 -11.87 -9.60
N GLU A 293 -13.14 -11.81 -10.29
CA GLU A 293 -13.52 -10.73 -11.21
C GLU A 293 -13.92 -9.44 -10.48
N VAL A 294 -14.59 -9.51 -9.33
CA VAL A 294 -15.00 -8.32 -8.55
C VAL A 294 -13.79 -7.66 -7.87
N LEU A 295 -12.76 -8.44 -7.54
CA LEU A 295 -11.54 -7.94 -6.91
C LEU A 295 -10.67 -7.12 -7.88
N GLN A 296 -10.79 -7.34 -9.19
CA GLN A 296 -10.10 -6.53 -10.19
C GLN A 296 -10.62 -5.09 -10.24
N ILE A 297 -11.86 -4.85 -9.79
CA ILE A 297 -12.49 -3.51 -9.76
C ILE A 297 -11.88 -2.64 -8.64
N ILE A 298 -11.29 -3.25 -7.60
CA ILE A 298 -10.80 -2.53 -6.41
C ILE A 298 -9.30 -2.14 -6.50
N LEU A 299 -8.54 -2.64 -7.49
CA LEU A 299 -7.06 -2.61 -7.49
C LEU A 299 -6.38 -1.75 -8.56
#